data_AF-A0A8T3X7W2-F1
#
_entry.id   AF-A0A8T3X7W2-F1
#
_cell.length_a   1.000
_cell.length_b   1.000
_cell.length_c   1.000
_cell.angle_alpha   90.00
_cell.angle_beta   90.00
_cell.angle_gamma   90.00
#
_symmetry.space_group_name_H-M   'P 1'
#
loop_
_entity.id
_entity.type
_entity.pdbx_description
1 polymer ?
#
loop_
_entity_poly.entity_id
_entity_poly.type
_entity_poly.pdbx_seq_one_letter_code
_entity_poly.pdbx_strand_id
1 'polypeptide(L)' 'MISKISGFIQQARRVLLVSNKPDKHEFRQSIKITGVGMVILGVVGFAIFLLVQLIGGL' A
#
# COMPACT_ATOMS: atom_id res chain seq x y z
N MET A 1 -10.39 -31.52 -4.67
CA MET A 1 -10.26 -30.05 -4.58
C MET A 1 -9.52 -29.61 -3.32
N ILE A 2 -9.93 -30.09 -2.13
CA ILE A 2 -9.23 -29.87 -0.83
C ILE A 2 -7.72 -30.16 -0.90
N SER A 3 -7.30 -31.26 -1.53
CA SER A 3 -5.87 -31.65 -1.62
C SER A 3 -5.02 -30.70 -2.50
N LYS A 4 -5.63 -29.99 -3.47
CA LYS A 4 -4.90 -28.99 -4.28
C LYS A 4 -4.62 -27.72 -3.48
N ILE A 5 -5.54 -27.31 -2.60
CA ILE A 5 -5.37 -26.13 -1.74
C ILE A 5 -4.24 -26.33 -0.73
N SER A 6 -4.15 -27.52 -0.10
CA SER A 6 -3.09 -27.80 0.88
C SER A 6 -1.72 -27.84 0.21
N GLY A 7 -1.64 -28.42 -1.00
CA GLY A 7 -0.44 -28.38 -1.83
C GLY A 7 -0.03 -26.96 -2.17
N PHE A 8 -0.96 -26.09 -2.57
CA PHE A 8 -0.69 -24.69 -2.89
C PHE A 8 -0.17 -23.89 -1.68
N ILE A 9 -0.79 -24.06 -0.51
CA ILE A 9 -0.33 -23.40 0.73
C ILE A 9 1.10 -23.84 1.08
N GLN A 10 1.43 -25.12 0.89
CA GLN A 10 2.76 -25.63 1.17
C GLN A 10 3.82 -25.06 0.21
N GLN A 11 3.48 -24.86 -1.07
CA GLN A 11 4.36 -24.18 -2.03
C GLN A 11 4.48 -22.68 -1.73
N ALA A 12 3.38 -22.00 -1.42
CA ALA A 12 3.38 -20.57 -1.05
C ALA A 12 4.25 -20.31 0.18
N ARG A 13 4.24 -21.21 1.17
CA ARG A 13 5.11 -21.13 2.35
C ARG A 13 6.59 -21.16 1.97
N ARG A 14 7.00 -21.97 0.99
CA ARG A 14 8.40 -22.01 0.52
C ARG A 14 8.81 -20.68 -0.12
N VAL A 15 7.92 -20.07 -0.90
CA VAL A 15 8.16 -18.77 -1.52
C VAL A 15 8.36 -17.67 -0.46
N LEU A 16 7.51 -17.65 0.57
CA LEU A 16 7.63 -16.69 1.68
C LEU A 16 8.91 -16.89 2.52
N LEU A 17 9.46 -18.11 2.57
CA LEU A 17 10.72 -18.38 3.26
C LEU A 17 11.95 -17.94 2.44
N VAL A 18 11.83 -17.91 1.11
CA VAL A 18 12.88 -17.42 0.19
C VAL A 18 12.85 -15.90 0.03
N SER A 19 11.71 -15.24 0.28
CA SER A 19 11.63 -13.78 0.18
C SER A 19 12.52 -13.09 1.22
N ASN A 20 13.33 -12.13 0.76
CA ASN A 20 14.16 -11.33 1.65
C ASN A 20 13.29 -10.42 2.51
N LYS A 21 13.46 -10.51 3.83
CA LYS A 21 12.82 -9.57 4.75
C LYS A 21 13.48 -8.20 4.58
N PRO A 22 12.72 -7.11 4.36
CA PRO A 22 13.29 -5.80 4.13
C PRO A 22 14.07 -5.34 5.36
N ASP A 23 15.21 -4.69 5.12
CA ASP A 23 15.99 -4.09 6.19
C ASP A 23 15.28 -2.84 6.75
N LYS A 24 15.59 -2.46 7.99
CA LYS A 24 15.03 -1.26 8.63
C LYS A 24 15.29 0.00 7.81
N HIS A 25 16.42 0.08 7.10
CA HIS A 25 16.74 1.22 6.25
C HIS A 25 15.84 1.27 5.00
N GLU A 26 15.71 0.17 4.27
CA GLU A 26 14.86 0.04 3.08
C GLU A 26 13.39 0.31 3.40
N PHE A 27 12.92 -0.22 4.53
CA PHE A 27 11.57 0.00 5.01
C PHE A 27 11.30 1.48 5.31
N ARG A 28 12.24 2.16 5.97
CA ARG A 28 12.13 3.61 6.25
C ARG A 28 12.16 4.43 4.96
N GLN A 29 12.98 4.07 3.99
CA GLN A 29 13.04 4.75 2.70
C GLN A 29 11.72 4.61 1.95
N SER A 30 11.18 3.40 1.90
CA SER A 30 9.87 3.10 1.29
C SER A 30 8.75 3.88 1.96
N ILE A 31 8.69 3.91 3.31
CA ILE A 31 7.69 4.69 4.04
C ILE A 31 7.80 6.17 3.74
N LYS A 32 9.00 6.74 3.68
CA LYS A 32 9.16 8.18 3.41
C LYS A 32 8.61 8.53 2.03
N ILE A 33 8.95 7.75 1.00
CA ILE A 33 8.49 8.01 -0.38
C ILE A 33 6.98 7.83 -0.48
N THR A 34 6.46 6.72 0.02
CA THR A 34 5.02 6.43 0.00
C THR A 34 4.23 7.44 0.84
N GLY A 35 4.74 7.81 2.00
CA GLY A 35 4.12 8.81 2.88
C GLY A 35 4.05 10.19 2.25
N VAL A 36 5.12 10.62 1.57
CA VAL A 36 5.10 11.87 0.79
C VAL A 36 4.05 11.79 -0.32
N GLY A 37 3.97 10.67 -1.04
CA GLY A 37 2.94 10.45 -2.06
C GLY A 37 1.51 10.54 -1.50
N MET A 38 1.25 9.90 -0.36
CA MET A 38 -0.06 9.96 0.31
C MET A 38 -0.44 11.38 0.73
N VAL A 39 0.51 12.16 1.26
CA VAL A 39 0.25 13.56 1.63
C VAL A 39 -0.08 14.40 0.40
N ILE A 40 0.68 14.26 -0.69
CA ILE A 40 0.42 15.01 -1.92
C ILE A 40 -0.95 14.67 -2.49
N LEU A 41 -1.27 13.38 -2.62
CA LEU A 41 -2.58 12.94 -3.11
C LEU A 41 -3.72 13.40 -2.20
N GLY A 42 -3.53 13.33 -0.88
CA GLY A 42 -4.49 13.81 0.11
C GLY A 42 -4.74 15.32 0.01
N VAL A 43 -3.69 16.13 -0.12
CA VAL A 43 -3.81 17.59 -0.28
C VAL A 43 -4.48 17.94 -1.60
N VAL A 44 -4.14 17.27 -2.70
CA VAL A 44 -4.77 17.51 -4.01
C VAL A 44 -6.25 17.15 -3.98
N GLY A 45 -6.60 15.97 -3.44
CA GLY A 45 -8.00 15.56 -3.29
C GLY A 45 -8.78 16.48 -2.37
N PHE A 46 -8.17 16.90 -1.26
CA PHE A 46 -8.76 17.84 -0.32
C PHE A 46 -8.95 19.23 -0.92
N ALA A 47 -7.99 19.71 -1.72
CA ALA A 47 -8.12 20.99 -2.43
C ALA A 47 -9.29 20.95 -3.42
N ILE A 48 -9.44 19.87 -4.19
CA ILE A 48 -10.58 19.69 -5.09
C ILE A 48 -11.89 19.68 -4.29
N PHE A 49 -11.94 18.93 -3.18
CA PHE A 49 -13.10 18.88 -2.30
C PHE A 49 -13.49 20.27 -1.76
N LEU A 50 -12.51 21.04 -1.27
CA LEU A 50 -12.75 22.40 -0.79
C LEU A 50 -13.27 23.34 -1.88
N LEU A 51 -12.71 23.25 -3.10
CA LEU A 51 -13.17 24.05 -4.23
C LEU A 51 -14.59 23.70 -4.62
N VAL A 52 -14.93 22.41 -4.66
CA VAL A 52 -16.29 21.94 -4.93
C VAL A 52 -17.25 22.37 -3.83
N GLN A 53 -16.86 22.32 -2.56
CA GLN A 53 -17.70 22.76 -1.46
C GLN A 53 -17.93 24.29 -1.47
N LEU A 54 -16.90 25.08 -1.81
CA LEU A 54 -17.00 26.53 -1.86
C LEU A 54 -17.82 27.04 -3.06
N ILE A 55 -17.66 26.42 -4.23
CA ILE A 55 -18.35 26.82 -5.47
C ILE A 55 -19.73 26.18 -5.58
N GLY A 56 -19.83 24.91 -5.19
CA GLY A 56 -21.06 24.12 -5.29
C GLY A 56 -22.11 24.46 -4.24
N GLY A 57 -21.72 25.13 -3.14
CA GLY A 57 -22.63 25.67 -2.14
C GLY A 57 -23.74 24.70 -1.75
N LEU A 58 -23.38 23.57 -1.13
CA LEU A 58 -24.32 22.80 -0.31
C LEU A 58 -24.06 23.09 1.17
#